data_AF-A0A818I6R1-F1
#
_entry.id   AF-A0A818I6R1-F1
#
_cell.length_a   1.000
_cell.length_b   1.000
_cell.length_c   1.000
_cell.angle_alpha   90.00
_cell.angle_beta   90.00
_cell.angle_gamma   90.00
#
_symmetry.space_group_name_H-M   'P 1'
#
loop_
_entity.id
_entity.type
_entity.pdbx_description
1 polymer ?
#
loop_
_entity_poly.entity_id
_entity_poly.type
_entity_poly.pdbx_seq_one_letter_code
_entity_poly.pdbx_strand_id
1 'polypeptide(L)'
;YLFYSQLSGDSNPEAYNRALLAGCRAVELDCYDGPNGQPIVTHGYTLVKPCSFESIIRYMEPNLFKTSPYPVILNIENHCSIEQQKEMARILREILGDRLVTERLLNENSTTLPSPEDLKYKVLIRSRKKTKLSKQNATAQLDDDDDTSPDPLSNVSYH
;
A
#
# COMPACT_ATOMS: atom_id res chain seq x y z
N TYR A 1 4.31 12.23 -3.60
CA TYR A 1 2.95 12.72 -3.94
C TYR A 1 2.37 13.63 -2.86
N LEU A 2 3.10 13.95 -1.79
CA LEU A 2 2.66 14.89 -0.77
C LEU A 2 3.57 16.12 -0.79
N PHE A 3 2.99 17.28 -1.03
CA PHE A 3 3.59 18.57 -0.71
C PHE A 3 2.98 18.96 0.65
N TYR A 4 3.81 18.95 1.70
CA TYR A 4 3.49 19.31 3.09
C TYR A 4 2.51 18.38 3.86
N SER A 5 2.87 18.11 5.13
CA SER A 5 2.05 17.63 6.25
C SER A 5 1.03 16.51 5.98
N GLN A 6 1.09 15.41 6.75
CA GLN A 6 0.13 14.29 6.73
C GLN A 6 -1.35 14.65 7.00
N LEU A 7 -1.72 15.93 6.94
CA LEU A 7 -3.06 16.47 7.20
C LEU A 7 -3.63 17.33 6.05
N SER A 8 -2.88 17.61 4.98
CA SER A 8 -3.34 18.54 3.93
C SER A 8 -2.65 18.39 2.56
N GLY A 9 -2.39 17.16 2.13
CA GLY A 9 -1.91 16.90 0.76
C GLY A 9 -3.05 16.51 -0.17
N ASP A 10 -3.39 17.37 -1.14
CA ASP A 10 -4.36 17.05 -2.19
C ASP A 10 -3.99 15.75 -2.94
N SER A 11 -4.92 14.80 -3.11
CA SER A 11 -4.77 13.72 -4.11
C SER A 11 -4.99 14.31 -5.50
N ASN A 12 -3.99 15.04 -5.97
CA ASN A 12 -4.00 15.59 -7.31
C ASN A 12 -3.15 14.67 -8.20
N PRO A 13 -3.68 14.14 -9.33
CA PRO A 13 -2.88 13.46 -10.36
C PRO A 13 -1.60 14.22 -10.75
N GLU A 14 -1.63 15.55 -10.69
CA GLU A 14 -0.47 16.42 -10.91
C GLU A 14 0.66 16.21 -9.91
N ALA A 15 0.36 15.90 -8.65
CA ALA A 15 1.39 15.64 -7.64
C ALA A 15 2.24 14.41 -7.97
N TYR A 16 1.65 13.41 -8.66
CA TYR A 16 2.40 12.26 -9.17
C TYR A 16 3.34 12.66 -10.30
N ASN A 17 2.85 13.42 -11.28
CA ASN A 17 3.68 13.90 -12.38
C ASN A 17 4.81 14.81 -11.90
N ARG A 18 4.55 15.73 -10.98
CA ARG A 18 5.59 16.56 -10.37
C ARG A 18 6.67 15.71 -9.68
N ALA A 19 6.27 14.66 -8.96
CA ALA A 19 7.23 13.75 -8.34
C ALA A 19 8.08 13.00 -9.40
N LEU A 20 7.45 12.43 -10.43
CA LEU A 20 8.14 11.73 -11.52
C LEU A 20 9.12 12.67 -12.27
N LEU A 21 8.68 13.89 -12.57
CA LEU A 21 9.51 14.90 -13.24
C LEU A 21 10.64 15.43 -12.35
N ALA A 22 10.50 15.35 -11.01
CA ALA A 22 11.59 15.60 -10.07
C ALA A 22 12.55 14.41 -9.91
N GLY A 23 12.38 13.34 -10.69
CA GLY A 23 13.24 12.15 -10.68
C GLY A 23 12.80 11.06 -9.69
N CYS A 24 11.69 11.26 -8.96
CA CYS A 24 11.16 10.24 -8.06
C CYS A 24 10.86 8.94 -8.82
N ARG A 25 11.37 7.81 -8.33
CA ARG A 25 11.20 6.47 -8.95
C ARG A 25 10.22 5.58 -8.20
N ALA A 26 9.59 6.07 -7.14
CA ALA A 26 8.58 5.32 -6.39
C ALA A 26 7.44 6.22 -5.96
N VAL A 27 6.21 5.85 -6.30
CA VAL A 27 5.00 6.58 -5.90
C VAL A 27 4.05 5.64 -5.18
N GLU A 28 3.21 6.17 -4.30
CA GLU A 28 2.28 5.37 -3.49
C GLU A 28 0.84 5.73 -3.83
N LEU A 29 0.02 4.69 -3.88
CA LEU A 29 -1.39 4.75 -4.23
C LEU A 29 -2.19 3.97 -3.19
N ASP A 30 -2.96 4.70 -2.39
CA ASP A 30 -3.89 4.14 -1.40
C ASP A 30 -5.21 3.82 -2.11
N CYS A 31 -5.38 2.56 -2.48
CA CYS A 31 -6.46 2.11 -3.34
C CYS A 31 -7.61 1.53 -2.52
N TYR A 32 -8.83 1.99 -2.80
CA TYR A 32 -10.07 1.57 -2.15
C TYR A 32 -11.12 1.19 -3.18
N ASP A 33 -12.12 0.42 -2.74
CA ASP A 33 -13.29 0.14 -3.56
C ASP A 33 -14.02 1.44 -3.92
N GLY A 34 -14.28 1.63 -5.21
CA GLY A 34 -15.09 2.74 -5.70
C GLY A 34 -16.43 2.29 -6.29
N PRO A 35 -17.27 3.25 -6.72
CA PRO A 35 -18.57 2.97 -7.30
C PRO A 35 -18.46 2.21 -8.62
N ASN A 36 -19.50 1.46 -8.99
CA ASN A 36 -19.58 0.71 -10.25
C ASN A 36 -18.42 -0.28 -10.48
N GLY A 37 -17.82 -0.80 -9.40
CA GLY A 37 -16.68 -1.71 -9.48
C GLY A 37 -15.37 -1.06 -9.94
N GLN A 38 -15.31 0.27 -9.97
CA GLN A 38 -14.14 1.02 -10.41
C GLN A 38 -13.28 1.47 -9.22
N PRO A 39 -12.02 1.01 -9.11
CA PRO A 39 -11.15 1.36 -7.98
C PRO A 39 -10.85 2.87 -7.93
N ILE A 40 -10.74 3.39 -6.71
CA ILE A 40 -10.39 4.78 -6.45
C ILE A 40 -9.12 4.87 -5.62
N VAL A 41 -8.45 6.02 -5.70
CA VAL A 41 -7.33 6.39 -4.84
C VAL A 41 -7.77 7.51 -3.92
N THR A 42 -7.59 7.32 -2.62
CA THR A 42 -7.87 8.33 -1.58
C THR A 42 -7.03 8.05 -0.34
N HIS A 43 -6.74 9.06 0.47
CA HIS A 43 -6.04 8.87 1.74
C HIS A 43 -7.06 8.82 2.87
N GLY A 44 -7.20 7.66 3.52
CA GLY A 44 -7.97 7.54 4.76
C GLY A 44 -7.52 8.62 5.74
N TYR A 45 -8.45 9.33 6.38
CA TYR A 45 -8.20 10.46 7.29
C TYR A 45 -8.02 11.86 6.67
N THR A 46 -8.24 12.09 5.37
CA THR A 46 -8.18 13.45 4.77
C THR A 46 -9.47 13.82 4.02
N LEU A 47 -9.76 15.14 3.88
CA LEU A 47 -10.93 15.69 3.14
C LEU A 47 -10.78 15.64 1.61
N VAL A 48 -9.86 14.81 1.14
CA VAL A 48 -9.43 14.77 -0.24
C VAL A 48 -10.46 14.01 -1.08
N LYS A 49 -10.86 14.60 -2.21
CA LYS A 49 -11.80 13.96 -3.14
C LYS A 49 -11.15 12.72 -3.77
N PRO A 50 -11.79 11.55 -3.68
CA PRO A 50 -11.28 10.36 -4.33
C PRO A 50 -11.10 10.56 -5.84
N CYS A 51 -10.03 9.98 -6.37
CA CYS A 51 -9.71 10.00 -7.80
C CYS A 51 -9.80 8.59 -8.38
N SER A 52 -10.19 8.47 -9.65
CA SER A 52 -10.16 7.17 -10.35
C SER A 52 -8.73 6.63 -10.43
N PHE A 53 -8.56 5.36 -10.05
CA PHE A 53 -7.28 4.68 -10.18
C PHE A 53 -6.80 4.67 -11.65
N GLU A 54 -7.69 4.32 -12.58
CA GLU A 54 -7.40 4.35 -14.02
C GLU A 54 -6.91 5.72 -14.48
N SER A 55 -7.61 6.78 -14.08
CA SER A 55 -7.24 8.15 -14.46
C SER A 55 -5.85 8.52 -13.97
N ILE A 56 -5.49 8.14 -12.73
CA ILE A 56 -4.15 8.36 -12.18
C ILE A 56 -3.09 7.60 -12.99
N ILE A 57 -3.30 6.32 -13.29
CA ILE A 57 -2.35 5.52 -14.06
C ILE A 57 -2.17 6.11 -15.48
N ARG A 58 -3.26 6.46 -16.18
CA ARG A 58 -3.18 7.09 -17.51
C ARG A 58 -2.46 8.42 -17.48
N TYR A 59 -2.67 9.22 -16.44
CA TYR A 59 -2.07 10.53 -16.31
C TYR A 59 -0.56 10.49 -16.01
N MET A 60 -0.10 9.44 -15.31
CA MET A 60 1.32 9.21 -15.02
C MET A 60 2.09 8.61 -16.18
N GLU A 61 1.45 7.76 -17.00
CA GLU A 61 2.11 6.93 -18.01
C GLU A 61 3.11 7.70 -18.89
N PRO A 62 2.80 8.90 -19.43
CA PRO A 62 3.72 9.63 -20.31
C PRO A 62 4.99 10.13 -19.60
N ASN A 63 4.98 10.20 -18.27
CA ASN A 63 6.07 10.77 -17.47
C ASN A 63 6.88 9.71 -16.71
N LEU A 64 6.49 8.43 -16.75
CA LEU A 64 7.14 7.36 -15.99
C LEU A 64 8.65 7.31 -16.23
N PHE A 65 9.11 7.47 -17.47
CA PHE A 65 10.52 7.36 -17.84
C PHE A 65 11.13 8.64 -18.43
N LYS A 66 10.41 9.76 -18.34
CA LYS A 66 10.79 11.02 -19.02
C LYS A 66 12.09 11.63 -18.51
N THR A 67 12.41 11.43 -17.24
CA THR A 67 13.60 11.99 -16.57
C THR A 67 14.65 10.96 -16.23
N SER A 68 14.33 9.66 -16.35
CA SER A 68 15.22 8.56 -16.05
C SER A 68 14.70 7.27 -16.71
N PRO A 69 15.56 6.46 -17.36
CA PRO A 69 15.17 5.19 -17.96
C PRO A 69 14.99 4.07 -16.92
N TYR A 70 15.40 4.29 -15.68
CA TYR A 70 15.39 3.28 -14.61
C TYR A 70 13.97 2.99 -14.10
N PRO A 71 13.75 1.82 -13.47
CA PRO A 71 12.41 1.34 -13.14
C PRO A 71 11.63 2.30 -12.24
N VAL A 72 10.30 2.28 -12.41
CA VAL A 72 9.35 2.97 -11.52
C VAL A 72 8.62 1.95 -10.67
N ILE A 73 8.49 2.22 -9.38
CA ILE A 73 7.78 1.38 -8.42
C ILE A 73 6.45 2.02 -8.06
N LEU A 74 5.35 1.31 -8.28
CA LEU A 74 4.04 1.65 -7.74
C LEU A 74 3.85 0.90 -6.41
N ASN A 75 3.88 1.64 -5.32
CA ASN A 75 3.59 1.14 -3.99
C ASN A 75 2.07 1.16 -3.79
N ILE A 76 1.41 0.02 -3.97
CA ILE A 76 -0.04 -0.08 -3.83
C ILE A 76 -0.39 -0.49 -2.39
N GLU A 77 -0.99 0.43 -1.65
CA GLU A 77 -1.68 0.10 -0.42
C GLU A 77 -3.12 -0.32 -0.74
N ASN A 78 -3.35 -1.62 -0.67
CA ASN A 78 -4.56 -2.23 -1.22
C ASN A 78 -5.63 -2.43 -0.13
N HIS A 79 -6.75 -1.73 -0.28
CA HIS A 79 -7.96 -1.87 0.53
C HIS A 79 -9.17 -2.29 -0.30
N CYS A 80 -8.95 -2.70 -1.55
CA CYS A 80 -10.01 -3.13 -2.47
C CYS A 80 -10.47 -4.57 -2.19
N SER A 81 -11.73 -4.86 -2.51
CA SER A 81 -12.29 -6.20 -2.69
C SER A 81 -11.54 -6.98 -3.78
N ILE A 82 -11.68 -8.31 -3.79
CA ILE A 82 -11.01 -9.17 -4.78
C ILE A 82 -11.44 -8.82 -6.21
N GLU A 83 -12.71 -8.48 -6.40
CA GLU A 83 -13.29 -8.06 -7.67
C GLU A 83 -12.62 -6.80 -8.19
N GLN A 84 -12.49 -5.77 -7.35
CA GLN A 84 -11.83 -4.53 -7.73
C GLN A 84 -10.30 -4.65 -7.82
N GLN A 85 -9.69 -5.58 -7.09
CA GLN A 85 -8.28 -5.94 -7.30
C GLN A 85 -8.04 -6.54 -8.69
N LYS A 86 -8.94 -7.38 -9.18
CA LYS A 86 -8.89 -7.89 -10.56
C LYS A 86 -9.02 -6.75 -11.57
N GLU A 87 -9.89 -5.78 -11.28
CA GLU A 87 -10.04 -4.59 -12.12
C GLU A 87 -8.79 -3.71 -12.11
N MET A 88 -8.15 -3.48 -10.96
CA MET A 88 -6.85 -2.80 -10.89
C MET A 88 -5.80 -3.51 -11.75
N ALA A 89 -5.73 -4.85 -11.67
CA ALA A 89 -4.81 -5.63 -12.48
C ALA A 89 -5.13 -5.58 -13.99
N ARG A 90 -6.41 -5.46 -14.37
CA ARG A 90 -6.84 -5.25 -15.76
C ARG A 90 -6.37 -3.88 -16.26
N ILE A 91 -6.66 -2.82 -15.50
CA ILE A 91 -6.28 -1.43 -15.79
C ILE A 91 -4.77 -1.30 -15.96
N LEU A 92 -3.98 -1.84 -15.02
CA LEU A 92 -2.52 -1.77 -15.07
C LEU A 92 -1.97 -2.46 -16.33
N ARG A 93 -2.49 -3.64 -16.68
CA ARG A 93 -2.06 -4.35 -17.90
C ARG A 93 -2.45 -3.60 -19.17
N GLU A 94 -3.64 -3.02 -19.22
CA GLU A 94 -4.12 -2.26 -20.38
C GLU A 94 -3.27 -1.01 -20.63
N ILE A 95 -2.96 -0.24 -19.58
CA ILE A 95 -2.26 1.04 -19.74
C ILE A 95 -0.74 0.87 -19.83
N LEU A 96 -0.17 -0.02 -19.01
CA LEU A 96 1.29 -0.14 -18.90
C LEU A 96 1.85 -1.16 -19.89
N GLY A 97 1.04 -2.11 -20.36
CA GLY A 97 1.43 -3.13 -21.34
C GLY A 97 2.72 -3.86 -20.92
N ASP A 98 3.64 -4.01 -21.87
CA ASP A 98 4.91 -4.73 -21.70
C ASP A 98 5.87 -4.08 -20.69
N ARG A 99 5.60 -2.84 -20.27
CA ARG A 99 6.39 -2.17 -19.23
C ARG A 99 6.05 -2.70 -17.85
N LEU A 100 4.83 -3.21 -17.64
CA LEU A 100 4.46 -3.82 -16.37
C LEU A 100 5.18 -5.16 -16.22
N VAL A 101 5.88 -5.32 -15.10
CA VAL A 101 6.44 -6.63 -14.74
C VAL A 101 5.33 -7.49 -14.16
N THR A 102 4.93 -8.52 -14.91
CA THR A 102 3.91 -9.50 -14.51
C THR A 102 4.47 -10.84 -14.07
N GLU A 103 5.70 -11.16 -14.48
CA GLU A 103 6.37 -12.42 -14.15
C GLU A 103 7.31 -12.26 -12.96
N ARG A 104 7.55 -13.36 -12.24
CA ARG A 104 8.62 -13.39 -11.25
C ARG A 104 9.93 -13.19 -12.01
N LEU A 105 10.54 -12.01 -11.83
CA LEU A 105 11.86 -11.68 -12.38
C LEU A 105 12.98 -12.60 -11.85
N LEU A 106 12.68 -13.45 -10.87
CA LEU A 106 13.58 -14.43 -10.30
C LEU A 106 13.22 -15.80 -10.86
N ASN A 107 14.14 -16.38 -11.63
CA ASN A 107 14.17 -17.83 -11.77
C ASN A 107 14.23 -18.44 -10.36
N GLU A 108 13.56 -19.57 -10.12
CA GLU A 108 13.47 -20.20 -8.79
C GLU A 108 14.85 -20.51 -8.16
N ASN A 109 15.90 -20.53 -8.99
CA ASN A 109 17.30 -20.78 -8.61
C ASN A 109 18.15 -19.49 -8.49
N SER A 110 17.61 -18.31 -8.79
CA SER A 110 18.34 -17.04 -8.68
C SER A 110 18.25 -16.48 -7.26
N THR A 111 19.38 -16.39 -6.58
CA THR A 111 19.49 -15.80 -5.24
C THR A 111 19.62 -14.28 -5.26
N THR A 112 19.76 -13.66 -6.44
CA THR A 112 20.01 -12.23 -6.60
C THR A 112 18.85 -11.52 -7.30
N LEU A 113 18.53 -10.32 -6.80
CA LEU A 113 17.58 -9.42 -7.44
C LEU A 113 18.16 -8.86 -8.76
N PRO A 114 17.34 -8.62 -9.79
CA PRO A 114 17.77 -7.94 -11.01
C PRO A 114 18.28 -6.53 -10.70
N SER A 115 19.28 -6.10 -11.46
CA SER A 115 19.83 -4.76 -11.31
C SER A 115 18.86 -3.71 -11.87
N PRO A 116 19.03 -2.42 -11.52
CA PRO A 116 18.28 -1.34 -12.16
C PRO A 116 18.45 -1.31 -13.70
N GLU A 117 19.61 -1.76 -14.20
CA GLU A 117 19.91 -1.83 -15.63
C GLU A 117 19.02 -2.87 -16.34
N ASP A 118 18.85 -4.04 -15.73
CA ASP A 118 17.98 -5.12 -16.24
C ASP A 118 16.50 -4.71 -16.26
N LEU A 119 16.14 -3.67 -15.50
CA LEU A 119 14.77 -3.20 -15.29
C LEU A 119 14.49 -1.84 -15.94
N LYS A 120 15.33 -1.40 -16.88
CA LYS A 120 15.05 -0.19 -17.64
C LYS A 120 13.67 -0.25 -18.31
N TYR A 121 12.95 0.86 -18.21
CA TYR A 121 11.59 1.04 -18.74
C TYR A 121 10.55 0.08 -18.17
N LYS A 122 10.83 -0.52 -16.99
CA LYS A 122 9.89 -1.39 -16.30
C LYS A 122 9.18 -0.69 -15.14
N VAL A 123 7.92 -1.08 -14.94
CA VAL A 123 7.09 -0.69 -13.81
C VAL A 123 6.92 -1.91 -12.90
N LEU A 124 7.29 -1.74 -11.64
CA LEU A 124 7.19 -2.75 -10.60
C LEU A 124 6.00 -2.43 -9.69
N ILE A 125 5.25 -3.46 -9.29
CA ILE A 125 4.21 -3.32 -8.27
C ILE A 125 4.75 -3.84 -6.94
N ARG A 126 4.78 -2.97 -5.93
CA ARG A 126 5.02 -3.37 -4.54
C ARG A 126 3.71 -3.26 -3.78
N SER A 127 3.20 -4.36 -3.26
CA SER A 127 2.04 -4.35 -2.36
C SER A 127 2.40 -4.93 -1.00
N ARG A 128 1.96 -4.28 0.07
CA ARG A 128 2.11 -4.81 1.43
C ARG A 128 1.10 -5.95 1.63
N LYS A 129 1.59 -7.17 1.88
CA LYS A 129 0.73 -8.24 2.38
C LYS A 129 0.32 -7.89 3.80
N LYS A 130 -0.97 -7.63 4.03
CA LYS A 130 -1.52 -7.59 5.39
C LYS A 130 -1.47 -9.03 5.92
N THR A 131 -0.48 -9.35 6.75
CA THR A 131 -0.48 -10.58 7.54
C THR A 131 -1.76 -10.56 8.38
N LYS A 132 -2.65 -11.53 8.15
CA LYS A 132 -3.75 -11.78 9.08
C LYS A 132 -3.08 -12.21 10.40
N LEU A 133 -2.95 -11.29 11.35
CA LEU A 133 -2.82 -11.67 12.76
C LEU A 133 -4.11 -12.44 13.06
N SER A 134 -4.01 -13.78 13.04
CA SER A 134 -5.07 -14.64 13.50
C SER A 134 -5.32 -14.30 14.97
N LYS A 135 -6.40 -13.57 15.25
CA LYS A 135 -7.07 -13.65 16.55
C LYS A 135 -7.61 -15.08 16.69
N GLN A 136 -6.78 -15.97 17.19
CA GLN A 136 -7.23 -17.24 17.76
C GLN A 136 -6.60 -17.38 19.13
N ASN A 137 -7.50 -17.31 20.11
CA ASN A 137 -7.40 -17.69 21.51
C ASN A 137 -6.20 -18.59 21.85
N ALA A 138 -5.26 -18.04 22.61
CA ALA A 138 -4.46 -18.81 23.54
C ALA A 138 -4.90 -18.40 24.95
N THR A 139 -5.88 -19.11 25.49
CA THR A 139 -5.93 -19.39 26.93
C THR A 139 -4.63 -20.11 27.26
N ALA A 140 -3.62 -19.36 27.66
CA ALA A 140 -2.48 -19.89 28.38
C ALA A 140 -2.69 -19.53 29.85
N GLN A 141 -3.05 -20.54 30.64
CA GLN A 141 -2.79 -20.54 32.07
C GLN A 141 -1.30 -20.24 32.26
N LEU A 142 -1.01 -19.21 33.03
CA LEU A 142 0.25 -19.03 33.71
C LEU A 142 -0.13 -18.87 35.18
N ASP A 143 -0.21 -20.01 35.86
CA ASP A 143 0.04 -20.07 37.30
C ASP A 143 1.56 -19.96 37.45
N ASP A 144 2.04 -18.92 38.12
CA ASP A 144 2.99 -19.03 39.23
C ASP A 144 3.30 -17.66 39.84
N ASP A 145 3.32 -17.69 41.18
CA ASP A 145 4.00 -16.81 42.14
C ASP A 145 3.36 -15.47 42.56
N ASP A 146 2.52 -15.61 43.59
CA ASP A 146 2.67 -15.01 44.93
C ASP A 146 3.49 -13.70 44.99
N ASP A 147 2.80 -12.57 45.05
CA ASP A 147 3.32 -11.38 45.73
C ASP A 147 2.26 -10.83 46.69
N THR A 148 2.57 -11.07 47.96
CA THR A 148 1.79 -10.71 49.13
C THR A 148 1.72 -9.19 49.27
N SER A 149 0.52 -8.61 49.22
CA SER A 149 0.29 -7.27 49.76
C SER A 149 -0.89 -7.29 50.74
N PRO A 150 -0.71 -6.77 51.97
CA PRO A 150 -1.67 -6.92 53.04
C PRO A 150 -2.82 -5.92 52.88
N ASP A 151 -4.03 -6.39 53.16
CA ASP A 151 -5.23 -5.59 53.37
C ASP A 151 -5.17 -4.92 54.75
N PRO A 152 -5.41 -3.61 54.84
CA PRO A 152 -5.96 -3.02 56.04
C PRO A 152 -7.23 -2.25 55.66
N LEU A 153 -8.40 -2.75 56.05
CA LEU A 153 -9.22 -2.15 57.11
C LEU A 153 -10.54 -2.89 57.33
N SER A 154 -10.57 -3.59 58.46
CA SER A 154 -11.61 -3.56 59.50
C SER A 154 -13.09 -3.81 59.14
N ASN A 155 -13.59 -4.90 59.74
CA ASN A 155 -14.77 -4.98 60.60
C ASN A 155 -16.08 -4.33 60.12
N VAL A 156 -17.16 -5.13 60.03
CA VAL A 156 -18.20 -5.22 61.07
C VAL A 156 -19.20 -6.33 60.69
N SER A 157 -19.39 -7.27 61.62
CA SER A 157 -20.45 -8.29 61.66
C SER A 157 -21.79 -7.66 62.04
N TYR A 158 -22.94 -8.19 61.62
CA TYR A 158 -24.05 -8.57 62.52
C TYR A 158 -25.16 -9.31 61.76
N HIS A 159 -25.44 -10.52 62.29
CA HIS A 159 -26.65 -11.37 62.24
C HIS A 159 -27.31 -11.75 60.91
#